data_AF-A0A5P8FS75-F1
#
_entry.id   AF-A0A5P8FS75-F1
#
_cell.length_a   1.000
_cell.length_b   1.000
_cell.length_c   1.000
_cell.angle_alpha   90.00
_cell.angle_beta   90.00
_cell.angle_gamma   90.00
#
_symmetry.space_group_name_H-M   'P 1'
#
loop_
_entity.id
_entity.type
_entity.pdbx_description
1 polymer ?
#
loop_
_entity_poly.entity_id
_entity_poly.type
_entity_poly.pdbx_seq_one_letter_code
_entity_poly.pdbx_strand_id
1 'polypeptide(L)'
;MNTKFLGKTLVASALVLTTLGTGLHSSYLGLDTNKVVKTAKAEENMTDDQLWKKVKDSLIDSDIISGNRDEEIKVTYSLKDGNSPSVTAPGNDSGDNFNQKIDFGSLKQVDISKQNIGEEDFNKRLDANKTWNTFTQKLKDAGLLKNGQKVTIQTTNPTTSSTNSITGTVGETLNDKNADPLEKRLINKITIE
;
A
#
# COMPACT_ATOMS: atom_id res chain seq x y z
N MET A 1 -16.55 4.81 -56.78
CA MET A 1 -15.98 3.47 -56.55
C MET A 1 -14.62 3.61 -55.89
N ASN A 2 -14.35 2.74 -54.91
CA ASN A 2 -13.09 2.53 -54.17
C ASN A 2 -12.67 3.61 -53.17
N THR A 3 -12.26 3.34 -51.92
CA THR A 3 -12.41 2.24 -50.95
C THR A 3 -11.93 2.85 -49.63
N LYS A 4 -12.57 2.45 -48.53
CA LYS A 4 -12.21 2.69 -47.13
C LYS A 4 -10.70 2.74 -46.85
N PHE A 5 -10.27 3.55 -45.87
CA PHE A 5 -9.57 3.03 -44.68
C PHE A 5 -9.60 4.06 -43.52
N LEU A 6 -10.09 3.63 -42.37
CA LEU A 6 -9.99 4.34 -41.09
C LEU A 6 -8.56 4.25 -40.56
N GLY A 7 -8.09 5.30 -39.89
CA GLY A 7 -6.85 5.25 -39.12
C GLY A 7 -6.76 6.40 -38.13
N LYS A 8 -7.15 6.14 -36.87
CA LYS A 8 -6.90 7.00 -35.71
C LYS A 8 -5.39 7.18 -35.53
N THR A 9 -4.91 8.37 -35.18
CA THR A 9 -3.59 8.52 -34.55
C THR A 9 -3.62 9.62 -33.50
N LEU A 10 -3.21 9.22 -32.30
CA LEU A 10 -3.01 9.98 -31.07
C LEU A 10 -2.04 11.16 -31.29
N VAL A 11 -2.40 12.34 -30.79
CA VAL A 11 -1.43 13.42 -30.56
C VAL A 11 -0.73 13.12 -29.24
N ALA A 12 0.50 12.63 -29.32
CA ALA A 12 1.40 12.50 -28.16
C ALA A 12 1.98 13.88 -27.84
N SER A 13 1.58 14.45 -26.70
CA SER A 13 2.22 15.66 -26.17
C SER A 13 3.60 15.33 -25.63
N ALA A 14 4.58 16.08 -26.12
CA ALA A 14 5.99 15.97 -25.85
C ALA A 14 6.34 16.15 -24.36
N LEU A 15 7.20 15.28 -23.84
CA LEU A 15 8.08 15.65 -22.75
C LEU A 15 9.43 16.06 -23.37
N VAL A 16 9.62 17.37 -23.48
CA VAL A 16 10.90 17.98 -23.82
C VAL A 16 11.84 17.77 -22.65
N LEU A 17 12.94 17.05 -22.86
CA LEU A 17 14.08 17.09 -21.96
C LEU A 17 15.23 17.80 -22.67
N THR A 18 15.56 18.96 -22.13
CA THR A 18 16.54 19.92 -22.61
C THR A 18 17.94 19.35 -22.75
N THR A 19 18.51 19.55 -23.93
CA THR A 19 19.91 19.32 -24.28
C THR A 19 20.84 20.27 -23.52
N LEU A 20 21.78 19.71 -22.75
CA LEU A 20 23.07 20.29 -22.35
C LEU A 20 24.02 19.09 -22.19
N GLY A 21 25.25 19.01 -22.69
CA GLY A 21 26.09 19.86 -23.49
C GLY A 21 27.20 18.94 -24.02
N THR A 22 27.80 19.33 -25.13
CA THR A 22 28.82 18.61 -25.91
C THR A 22 30.08 18.30 -25.10
N GLY A 23 30.48 17.04 -25.09
CA GLY A 23 31.81 16.58 -24.67
C GLY A 23 32.18 15.36 -25.51
N LEU A 24 32.71 15.62 -26.71
CA LEU A 24 33.20 14.60 -27.64
C LEU A 24 34.40 13.89 -27.01
N HIS A 25 34.32 12.60 -26.78
CA HIS A 25 35.46 11.70 -26.98
C HIS A 25 34.93 10.33 -27.41
N SER A 26 35.36 9.95 -28.62
CA SER A 26 34.94 8.78 -29.35
C SER A 26 35.60 7.54 -28.78
N SER A 27 34.79 6.59 -28.31
CA SER A 27 35.12 5.17 -28.28
C SER A 27 33.88 4.40 -28.68
N TYR A 28 33.83 4.09 -29.96
CA TYR A 28 32.92 3.16 -30.60
C TYR A 28 33.32 1.76 -30.17
N LEU A 29 32.60 1.13 -29.23
CA LEU A 29 32.58 -0.33 -29.01
C LEU A 29 31.57 -0.66 -27.90
N GLY A 30 30.45 -1.28 -28.29
CA GLY A 30 29.47 -1.85 -27.36
C GLY A 30 28.19 -1.03 -27.24
N LEU A 31 27.43 -0.95 -28.34
CA LEU A 31 26.01 -0.61 -28.28
C LEU A 31 25.29 -1.76 -27.54
N ASP A 32 25.31 -1.74 -26.20
CA ASP A 32 24.44 -2.59 -25.40
C ASP A 32 23.03 -2.02 -25.48
N THR A 33 22.35 -2.35 -26.58
CA THR A 33 20.93 -2.04 -26.83
C THR A 33 19.99 -2.81 -25.91
N ASN A 34 20.50 -3.56 -24.93
CA ASN A 34 19.69 -4.05 -23.82
C ASN A 34 19.76 -3.09 -22.63
N LYS A 35 19.38 -1.83 -22.85
CA LYS A 35 18.73 -1.10 -21.76
C LYS A 35 17.34 -1.68 -21.61
N VAL A 36 17.29 -2.92 -21.11
CA VAL A 36 16.09 -3.54 -20.56
C VAL A 36 15.53 -2.47 -19.66
N VAL A 37 14.37 -1.92 -20.04
CA VAL A 37 13.56 -1.20 -19.08
C VAL A 37 13.39 -2.22 -17.97
N LYS A 38 14.13 -2.05 -16.88
CA LYS A 38 13.84 -2.73 -15.63
C LYS A 38 12.49 -2.14 -15.22
N THR A 39 11.42 -2.57 -15.87
CA THR A 39 10.13 -2.75 -15.20
C THR A 39 10.55 -3.40 -13.91
N ALA A 40 10.44 -2.69 -12.80
CA ALA A 40 10.76 -3.24 -11.51
C ALA A 40 9.97 -4.54 -11.45
N LYS A 41 10.65 -5.68 -11.63
CA LYS A 41 10.07 -6.98 -11.34
C LYS A 41 9.80 -6.85 -9.86
N ALA A 42 8.54 -6.56 -9.52
CA ALA A 42 8.08 -6.58 -8.15
C ALA A 42 8.46 -7.97 -7.64
N GLU A 43 9.55 -7.97 -6.88
CA GLU A 43 10.16 -9.04 -6.11
C GLU A 43 9.60 -10.44 -6.46
N GLU A 44 10.25 -11.19 -7.35
CA GLU A 44 9.97 -12.63 -7.58
C GLU A 44 10.24 -13.49 -6.31
N ASN A 45 10.46 -12.89 -5.13
CA ASN A 45 10.79 -13.58 -3.87
C ASN A 45 10.40 -12.73 -2.64
N MET A 46 9.16 -12.23 -2.53
CA MET A 46 8.68 -11.72 -1.24
C MET A 46 8.42 -12.91 -0.30
N THR A 47 8.75 -12.78 0.98
CA THR A 47 8.31 -13.73 2.01
C THR A 47 7.12 -13.18 2.79
N ASP A 48 6.40 -14.07 3.45
CA ASP A 48 5.34 -13.68 4.38
C ASP A 48 5.84 -12.76 5.50
N ASP A 49 7.08 -12.95 5.99
CA ASP A 49 7.69 -12.04 6.98
C ASP A 49 7.80 -10.61 6.42
N GLN A 50 8.29 -10.48 5.18
CA GLN A 50 8.53 -9.18 4.56
C GLN A 50 7.21 -8.46 4.30
N LEU A 51 6.20 -9.20 3.84
CA LEU A 51 4.86 -8.67 3.60
C LEU A 51 4.25 -8.16 4.90
N TRP A 52 4.18 -9.02 5.93
CA TRP A 52 3.55 -8.68 7.20
C TRP A 52 4.28 -7.50 7.87
N LYS A 53 5.61 -7.49 7.86
CA LYS A 53 6.42 -6.42 8.44
C LYS A 53 6.21 -5.08 7.72
N LYS A 54 6.22 -5.07 6.39
CA LYS A 54 5.93 -3.86 5.60
C LYS A 54 4.53 -3.29 5.93
N VAL A 55 3.53 -4.17 6.14
CA VAL A 55 2.19 -3.75 6.59
C VAL A 55 2.21 -3.20 8.01
N LYS A 56 2.84 -3.91 8.96
CA LYS A 56 2.98 -3.46 10.34
C LYS A 56 3.64 -2.09 10.43
N ASP A 57 4.79 -1.90 9.77
CA ASP A 57 5.54 -0.65 9.82
C ASP A 57 4.69 0.50 9.25
N SER A 58 3.88 0.23 8.22
CA SER A 58 2.92 1.21 7.68
C SER A 58 1.80 1.56 8.68
N LEU A 59 1.33 0.60 9.50
CA LEU A 59 0.36 0.85 10.57
C LEU A 59 0.96 1.70 11.70
N ILE A 60 2.22 1.46 12.07
CA ILE A 60 2.94 2.24 13.09
C ILE A 60 3.20 3.67 12.59
N ASP A 61 3.71 3.82 11.37
CA ASP A 61 4.00 5.13 10.77
C ASP A 61 2.75 6.01 10.61
N SER A 62 1.58 5.39 10.46
CA SER A 62 0.27 6.08 10.38
C SER A 62 -0.44 6.20 11.73
N ASP A 63 0.21 5.79 12.84
CA ASP A 63 -0.28 5.84 14.21
C ASP A 63 -1.58 5.04 14.45
N ILE A 64 -1.88 4.07 13.57
CA ILE A 64 -3.04 3.19 13.69
C ILE A 64 -2.85 2.18 14.83
N ILE A 65 -1.60 1.77 15.07
CA ILE A 65 -1.17 0.89 16.15
C ILE A 65 0.06 1.48 16.85
N SER A 66 0.37 0.98 18.04
CA SER A 66 1.59 1.33 18.78
C SER A 66 2.72 0.30 18.64
N GLY A 67 2.44 -0.87 18.07
CA GLY A 67 3.42 -1.93 17.85
C GLY A 67 3.73 -2.74 19.11
N ASN A 68 2.75 -2.86 20.02
CA ASN A 68 2.90 -3.64 21.24
C ASN A 68 2.31 -5.05 21.11
N ARG A 69 2.45 -5.87 22.17
CA ARG A 69 2.00 -7.28 22.19
C ARG A 69 0.48 -7.45 22.27
N ASP A 70 -0.23 -6.41 22.71
CA ASP A 70 -1.68 -6.43 22.93
C ASP A 70 -2.44 -5.98 21.66
N GLU A 71 -1.72 -5.77 20.56
CA GLU A 71 -2.26 -5.49 19.24
C GLU A 71 -1.96 -6.68 18.31
N GLU A 72 -2.97 -7.39 17.82
CA GLU A 72 -2.80 -8.49 16.85
C GLU A 72 -3.15 -8.01 15.45
N ILE A 73 -2.31 -8.35 14.47
CA ILE A 73 -2.44 -7.92 13.08
C ILE A 73 -2.55 -9.16 12.20
N LYS A 74 -3.70 -9.31 11.54
CA LYS A 74 -3.93 -10.33 10.52
C LYS A 74 -3.91 -9.69 9.14
N VAL A 75 -2.99 -10.11 8.30
CA VAL A 75 -2.83 -9.65 6.92
C VAL A 75 -3.35 -10.72 5.97
N THR A 76 -4.37 -10.38 5.18
CA THR A 76 -4.90 -11.23 4.11
C THR A 76 -4.51 -10.64 2.77
N TYR A 77 -3.97 -11.49 1.89
CA TYR A 77 -3.46 -11.11 0.58
C TYR A 77 -3.79 -12.18 -0.45
N SER A 78 -3.73 -11.83 -1.73
CA SER A 78 -3.89 -12.78 -2.83
C SER A 78 -2.54 -13.12 -3.45
N LEU A 79 -2.31 -14.40 -3.70
CA LEU A 79 -1.25 -14.90 -4.56
C LEU A 79 -1.63 -14.74 -6.04
N LYS A 80 -0.65 -14.80 -6.95
CA LYS A 80 -0.92 -14.71 -8.40
C LYS A 80 -1.73 -15.89 -8.96
N ASP A 81 -1.73 -17.02 -8.27
CA ASP A 81 -2.54 -18.20 -8.60
C ASP A 81 -4.03 -18.05 -8.19
N GLY A 82 -4.39 -16.95 -7.51
CA GLY A 82 -5.74 -16.64 -7.05
C GLY A 82 -6.05 -17.07 -5.61
N ASN A 83 -5.18 -17.84 -4.96
CA ASN A 83 -5.34 -18.21 -3.55
C ASN A 83 -5.22 -16.98 -2.65
N SER A 84 -5.97 -16.96 -1.54
CA SER A 84 -5.96 -15.83 -0.60
C SER A 84 -5.59 -16.25 0.83
N PRO A 85 -4.30 -16.54 1.10
CA PRO A 85 -3.83 -16.87 2.44
C PRO A 85 -3.83 -15.65 3.38
N SER A 86 -3.57 -15.92 4.66
CA SER A 86 -3.40 -14.88 5.68
C SER A 86 -2.30 -15.24 6.67
N VAL A 87 -1.60 -14.22 7.16
CA VAL A 87 -0.61 -14.33 8.24
C VAL A 87 -0.97 -13.42 9.40
N THR A 88 -0.81 -13.92 10.63
CA THR A 88 -1.23 -13.24 11.85
C THR A 88 -0.10 -13.25 12.86
N ALA A 89 0.22 -12.08 13.42
CA ALA A 89 1.15 -11.95 14.54
C ALA A 89 0.83 -10.70 15.40
N PRO A 90 1.32 -10.67 16.66
CA PRO A 90 1.28 -9.48 17.49
C PRO A 90 2.12 -8.32 16.94
N GLY A 91 1.78 -7.08 17.29
CA GLY A 91 2.46 -5.87 16.81
C GLY A 91 3.92 -5.75 17.25
N ASN A 92 4.30 -6.40 18.34
CA ASN A 92 5.71 -6.44 18.78
C ASN A 92 6.52 -7.59 18.16
N ASP A 93 5.93 -8.45 17.32
CA ASP A 93 6.63 -9.57 16.68
C ASP A 93 7.64 -9.06 15.62
N SER A 94 8.77 -9.76 15.48
CA SER A 94 9.80 -9.42 14.50
C SER A 94 9.47 -9.85 13.07
N GLY A 95 8.54 -10.80 12.92
CA GLY A 95 8.16 -11.45 11.66
C GLY A 95 8.91 -12.76 11.37
N ASP A 96 9.95 -13.10 12.14
CA ASP A 96 10.88 -14.21 11.84
C ASP A 96 10.22 -15.61 11.85
N ASN A 97 9.00 -15.68 12.36
CA ASN A 97 8.18 -16.89 12.37
C ASN A 97 7.59 -17.23 10.97
N PHE A 98 7.64 -16.30 10.02
CA PHE A 98 7.04 -16.43 8.69
C PHE A 98 8.07 -16.66 7.58
N ASN A 99 8.39 -17.93 7.28
CA ASN A 99 9.50 -18.25 6.38
C ASN A 99 9.06 -18.70 4.97
N GLN A 100 7.77 -18.51 4.64
CA GLN A 100 7.23 -18.94 3.36
C GLN A 100 7.50 -17.89 2.28
N LYS A 101 8.09 -18.32 1.18
CA LYS A 101 8.16 -17.53 -0.05
C LYS A 101 6.79 -17.47 -0.71
N ILE A 102 6.40 -16.28 -1.14
CA ILE A 102 5.08 -16.03 -1.71
C ILE A 102 5.18 -15.38 -3.09
N ASP A 103 4.34 -15.84 -4.01
CA ASP A 103 4.13 -15.17 -5.29
C ASP A 103 3.03 -14.11 -5.12
N PHE A 104 3.38 -13.02 -4.44
CA PHE A 104 2.45 -11.96 -4.06
C PHE A 104 1.76 -11.35 -5.27
N GLY A 105 0.42 -11.32 -5.22
CA GLY A 105 -0.43 -10.68 -6.23
C GLY A 105 -0.93 -9.31 -5.79
N SER A 106 -1.65 -9.25 -4.65
CA SER A 106 -2.20 -8.00 -4.09
C SER A 106 -2.55 -8.12 -2.61
N LEU A 107 -2.50 -7.01 -1.88
CA LEU A 107 -3.04 -6.91 -0.54
C LEU A 107 -4.58 -6.84 -0.60
N LYS A 108 -5.28 -7.50 0.33
CA LYS A 108 -6.76 -7.54 0.35
C LYS A 108 -7.35 -6.93 1.60
N GLN A 109 -6.87 -7.35 2.76
CA GLN A 109 -7.47 -6.94 4.03
C GLN A 109 -6.42 -6.96 5.14
N VAL A 110 -6.56 -6.04 6.09
CA VAL A 110 -5.83 -6.06 7.35
C VAL A 110 -6.85 -5.99 8.47
N ASP A 111 -6.93 -7.03 9.30
CA ASP A 111 -7.75 -7.04 10.51
C ASP A 111 -6.85 -6.76 11.71
N ILE A 112 -7.34 -5.93 12.63
CA ILE A 112 -6.58 -5.46 13.80
C ILE A 112 -7.43 -5.71 15.04
N SER A 113 -6.87 -6.46 15.98
CA SER A 113 -7.43 -6.63 17.33
C SER A 113 -6.57 -5.85 18.31
N LYS A 114 -7.19 -5.12 19.24
CA LYS A 114 -6.50 -4.36 20.28
C LYS A 114 -7.06 -4.69 21.65
N GLN A 115 -6.20 -5.01 22.59
CA GLN A 115 -6.52 -5.30 23.98
C GLN A 115 -5.67 -4.43 24.90
N ASN A 116 -6.06 -4.34 26.19
CA ASN A 116 -5.27 -3.67 27.24
C ASN A 116 -4.68 -2.30 26.85
N ILE A 117 -5.48 -1.49 26.15
CA ILE A 117 -5.02 -0.25 25.52
C ILE A 117 -4.62 0.75 26.61
N GLY A 118 -3.37 1.23 26.56
CA GLY A 118 -2.83 2.20 27.50
C GLY A 118 -3.53 3.56 27.43
N GLU A 119 -3.38 4.36 28.49
CA GLU A 119 -4.05 5.67 28.63
C GLU A 119 -3.74 6.63 27.47
N GLU A 120 -2.51 6.57 26.95
CA GLU A 120 -2.04 7.37 25.82
C GLU A 120 -2.84 7.16 24.52
N ASP A 121 -3.33 5.95 24.29
CA ASP A 121 -4.06 5.57 23.08
C ASP A 121 -5.57 5.43 23.30
N PHE A 122 -6.01 5.27 24.55
CA PHE A 122 -7.40 4.95 24.87
C PHE A 122 -8.40 6.01 24.38
N ASN A 123 -8.05 7.29 24.49
CA ASN A 123 -8.87 8.42 24.04
C ASN A 123 -8.31 9.10 22.78
N LYS A 124 -7.32 8.49 22.13
CA LYS A 124 -6.61 9.10 21.01
C LYS A 124 -7.48 9.13 19.76
N ARG A 125 -7.66 10.33 19.21
CA ARG A 125 -8.39 10.60 17.96
C ARG A 125 -7.38 10.96 16.88
N LEU A 126 -7.40 10.21 15.79
CA LEU A 126 -6.52 10.42 14.64
C LEU A 126 -7.23 11.26 13.58
N ASP A 127 -6.49 12.14 12.92
CA ASP A 127 -6.95 12.83 11.72
C ASP A 127 -7.11 11.80 10.60
N ALA A 128 -8.35 11.58 10.15
CA ALA A 128 -8.68 10.52 9.20
C ALA A 128 -7.97 10.71 7.85
N ASN A 129 -7.87 11.94 7.34
CA ASN A 129 -7.20 12.23 6.07
C ASN A 129 -5.69 11.98 6.19
N LYS A 130 -5.05 12.49 7.25
CA LYS A 130 -3.62 12.31 7.47
C LYS A 130 -3.27 10.85 7.67
N THR A 131 -4.02 10.12 8.50
CA THR A 131 -3.81 8.70 8.74
C THR A 131 -3.97 7.89 7.46
N TRP A 132 -5.03 8.12 6.68
CA TRP A 132 -5.24 7.42 5.41
C TRP A 132 -4.13 7.71 4.39
N ASN A 133 -3.76 8.98 4.20
CA ASN A 133 -2.69 9.36 3.27
C ASN A 133 -1.34 8.77 3.68
N THR A 134 -1.01 8.80 4.97
CA THR A 134 0.26 8.25 5.48
C THR A 134 0.30 6.74 5.28
N PHE A 135 -0.76 6.02 5.67
CA PHE A 135 -0.85 4.58 5.55
C PHE A 135 -0.73 4.11 4.10
N THR A 136 -1.51 4.71 3.20
CA THR A 136 -1.52 4.30 1.78
C THR A 136 -0.22 4.66 1.06
N GLN A 137 0.39 5.81 1.39
CA GLN A 137 1.69 6.18 0.84
C GLN A 137 2.77 5.18 1.27
N LYS A 138 2.82 4.79 2.54
CA LYS A 138 3.80 3.82 3.06
C LYS A 138 3.66 2.44 2.42
N LEU A 139 2.43 1.94 2.28
CA LEU A 139 2.20 0.67 1.59
C LEU A 139 2.55 0.75 0.10
N LYS A 140 2.28 1.89 -0.56
CA LYS A 140 2.67 2.11 -1.96
C LYS A 140 4.19 2.15 -2.13
N ASP A 141 4.91 2.85 -1.25
CA ASP A 141 6.38 2.92 -1.27
C ASP A 141 7.00 1.54 -1.01
N ALA A 142 6.33 0.71 -0.21
CA ALA A 142 6.71 -0.69 0.03
C ALA A 142 6.37 -1.64 -1.12
N GLY A 143 5.72 -1.16 -2.20
CA GLY A 143 5.31 -1.94 -3.36
C GLY A 143 4.07 -2.80 -3.15
N LEU A 144 3.31 -2.56 -2.07
CA LEU A 144 2.13 -3.36 -1.68
C LEU A 144 0.82 -2.80 -2.24
N LEU A 145 0.81 -1.53 -2.64
CA LEU A 145 -0.33 -0.88 -3.31
C LEU A 145 0.05 -0.31 -4.67
N LYS A 146 -0.95 -0.21 -5.54
CA LYS A 146 -0.89 0.36 -6.89
C LYS A 146 -1.87 1.51 -6.98
N ASN A 147 -1.55 2.49 -7.83
CA ASN A 147 -2.48 3.59 -8.11
C ASN A 147 -3.82 3.05 -8.63
N GLY A 148 -4.91 3.69 -8.21
CA GLY A 148 -6.28 3.34 -8.59
C GLY A 148 -6.97 2.33 -7.66
N GLN A 149 -6.24 1.68 -6.74
CA GLN A 149 -6.88 0.84 -5.72
C GLN A 149 -7.66 1.68 -4.72
N LYS A 150 -8.78 1.15 -4.23
CA LYS A 150 -9.53 1.79 -3.15
C LYS A 150 -9.10 1.22 -1.82
N VAL A 151 -8.85 2.09 -0.85
CA VAL A 151 -8.51 1.68 0.52
C VAL A 151 -9.50 2.30 1.48
N THR A 152 -10.08 1.47 2.34
CA THR A 152 -10.99 1.91 3.42
C THR A 152 -10.37 1.55 4.76
N ILE A 153 -10.24 2.52 5.66
CA ILE A 153 -9.91 2.30 7.07
C ILE A 153 -11.21 2.41 7.86
N GLN A 154 -11.58 1.34 8.56
CA GLN A 154 -12.81 1.25 9.32
C GLN A 154 -12.51 1.18 10.82
N THR A 155 -13.31 1.95 11.58
CA THR A 155 -13.46 1.80 13.02
C THR A 155 -14.81 1.17 13.33
N THR A 156 -14.84 0.24 14.28
CA THR A 156 -16.08 -0.37 14.77
C THR A 156 -16.08 -0.34 16.29
N ASN A 157 -17.12 0.24 16.88
CA ASN A 157 -17.33 0.14 18.32
C ASN A 157 -17.99 -1.21 18.63
N PRO A 158 -17.32 -2.13 19.35
CA PRO A 158 -17.87 -3.46 19.62
C PRO A 158 -19.05 -3.44 20.59
N THR A 159 -19.23 -2.37 21.36
CA THR A 159 -20.34 -2.24 22.33
C THR A 159 -21.61 -1.72 21.67
N THR A 160 -21.50 -0.77 20.74
CA THR A 160 -22.65 -0.14 20.08
C THR A 160 -22.88 -0.61 18.65
N SER A 161 -21.93 -1.37 18.08
CA SER A 161 -21.89 -1.77 16.66
C SER A 161 -21.87 -0.60 15.68
N SER A 162 -21.58 0.63 16.14
CA SER A 162 -21.45 1.79 15.27
C SER A 162 -20.13 1.73 14.50
N THR A 163 -20.20 1.99 13.20
CA THR A 163 -19.02 2.06 12.32
C THR A 163 -18.77 3.49 11.86
N ASN A 164 -17.50 3.84 11.73
CA ASN A 164 -17.02 5.01 11.00
C ASN A 164 -15.91 4.54 10.05
N SER A 165 -15.75 5.19 8.91
CA SER A 165 -14.75 4.80 7.92
C SER A 165 -14.29 5.97 7.08
N ILE A 166 -13.02 5.92 6.68
CA ILE A 166 -12.46 6.83 5.69
C ILE A 166 -12.00 6.02 4.47
N THR A 167 -12.41 6.45 3.27
CA THR A 167 -12.12 5.76 2.01
C THR A 167 -11.51 6.73 1.01
N GLY A 168 -10.51 6.26 0.26
CA GLY A 168 -9.89 7.03 -0.80
C GLY A 168 -9.31 6.13 -1.90
N THR A 169 -8.78 6.77 -2.94
CA THR A 169 -8.14 6.10 -4.08
C THR A 169 -6.63 6.30 -4.04
N VAL A 170 -5.85 5.22 -4.05
CA VAL A 170 -4.39 5.26 -4.02
C VAL A 170 -3.86 6.04 -5.21
N GLY A 171 -2.94 6.97 -4.95
CA GLY A 171 -2.37 7.86 -5.97
C GLY A 171 -3.02 9.25 -6.00
N GLU A 172 -4.12 9.43 -5.27
CA GLU A 172 -4.74 10.73 -5.00
C GLU A 172 -4.50 11.13 -3.55
N THR A 173 -4.44 12.44 -3.28
CA THR A 173 -4.41 12.94 -1.91
C THR A 173 -5.82 13.04 -1.38
N LEU A 174 -6.13 12.28 -0.33
CA LEU A 174 -7.44 12.35 0.33
C LEU A 174 -7.54 13.61 1.17
N ASN A 175 -8.59 14.40 0.95
CA ASN A 175 -8.84 15.65 1.65
C ASN A 175 -10.35 15.88 1.83
N ASP A 176 -11.00 14.96 2.54
CA ASP A 176 -12.42 15.07 2.88
C ASP A 176 -12.60 16.02 4.07
N LYS A 177 -13.26 17.16 3.83
CA LYS A 177 -13.52 18.20 4.83
C LYS A 177 -14.51 17.78 5.91
N ASN A 178 -15.29 16.74 5.65
CA ASN A 178 -16.30 16.20 6.57
C ASN A 178 -15.84 14.91 7.23
N ALA A 179 -14.57 14.52 7.07
CA ALA A 179 -14.07 13.29 7.64
C ALA A 179 -14.05 13.35 9.17
N ASP A 180 -14.82 12.45 9.80
CA ASP A 180 -14.80 12.28 11.24
C ASP A 180 -13.45 11.69 11.70
N PRO A 181 -12.87 12.18 12.81
CA PRO A 181 -11.66 11.58 13.37
C PRO A 181 -11.85 10.11 13.69
N LEU A 182 -10.80 9.31 13.50
CA LEU A 182 -10.80 7.89 13.83
C LEU A 182 -10.38 7.70 15.29
N GLU A 183 -11.18 7.01 16.10
CA GLU A 183 -10.73 6.58 17.43
C GLU A 183 -9.72 5.44 17.25
N LYS A 184 -8.45 5.65 17.62
CA LYS A 184 -7.35 4.69 17.39
C LYS A 184 -7.67 3.29 17.91
N ARG A 185 -8.24 3.21 19.11
CA ARG A 185 -8.67 1.97 19.76
C ARG A 185 -9.77 1.20 19.01
N LEU A 186 -10.57 1.89 18.19
CA LEU A 186 -11.69 1.29 17.47
C LEU A 186 -11.33 0.90 16.03
N ILE A 187 -10.17 1.32 15.51
CA ILE A 187 -9.70 0.89 14.18
C ILE A 187 -9.41 -0.61 14.24
N ASN A 188 -10.21 -1.38 13.49
CA ASN A 188 -10.19 -2.83 13.55
C ASN A 188 -10.14 -3.50 12.18
N LYS A 189 -10.35 -2.76 11.09
CA LYS A 189 -10.39 -3.34 9.75
C LYS A 189 -9.93 -2.35 8.69
N ILE A 190 -9.16 -2.83 7.73
CA ILE A 190 -8.76 -2.12 6.52
C ILE A 190 -9.03 -3.01 5.32
N THR A 191 -9.70 -2.50 4.29
CA THR A 191 -9.99 -3.24 3.05
C THR A 191 -9.34 -2.56 1.85
N ILE A 192 -8.87 -3.38 0.90
CA ILE A 192 -8.24 -2.93 -0.34
C ILE A 192 -8.93 -3.60 -1.54
N GLU A 193 -9.42 -2.78 -2.46
CA GLU A 193 -10.11 -3.18 -3.70
C GLU A 193 -9.33 -2.79 -4.96
#